data_AF-A0A954I511-F1
#
_entry.id   AF-A0A954I511-F1
#
_cell.length_a   1.000
_cell.length_b   1.000
_cell.length_c   1.000
_cell.angle_alpha   90.00
_cell.angle_beta   90.00
_cell.angle_gamma   90.00
#
_symmetry.space_group_name_H-M   'P 1'
#
loop_
_entity.id
_entity.type
_entity.pdbx_description
1 polymer ?
#
loop_
_entity_poly.entity_id
_entity_poly.type
_entity_poly.pdbx_seq_one_letter_code
_entity_poly.pdbx_strand_id
1 'polypeptide(L)'
;MNRFSKIAAVLVTVVSVMFFAISLFTFFVHPNAEAEMLAGPMQEYAFEKVPGETPTWKVARRTVYTSDVQPDNSIQKDLPQNFTNPYKAILEAHKDLSTRLSNETSRDNGADKGLKERFAIVKAEIDLFTAHQASDLKAIQDRIAYLERVYDDPNAGPNAAPLKARYEALSQQLQNLLVESTAVRNETAARRTDVSRLQSELDETRTDYFRLIELEQQLTDELVRLELEFQSLQERRDQLQSQQP
;
A
#
# COMPACT_ATOMS: atom_id res chain seq x y z
N MET A 1 52.84 89.56 28.10
CA MET A 1 52.25 88.19 28.13
C MET A 1 50.84 88.26 27.55
N ASN A 2 50.68 87.84 26.28
CA ASN A 2 49.43 87.98 25.53
C ASN A 2 48.35 87.04 26.10
N ARG A 3 47.07 87.44 26.04
CA ARG A 3 45.93 86.71 26.63
C ARG A 3 45.87 85.24 26.17
N PHE A 4 46.27 84.95 24.93
CA PHE A 4 46.39 83.61 24.38
C PHE A 4 47.38 82.70 25.12
N SER A 5 48.56 83.23 25.50
CA SER A 5 49.58 82.46 26.23
C SER A 5 49.14 82.07 27.63
N LYS A 6 48.32 82.90 28.29
CA LYS A 6 47.73 82.57 29.60
C LYS A 6 46.69 81.44 29.49
N ILE A 7 45.83 81.50 28.48
CA ILE A 7 44.80 80.47 28.23
C ILE A 7 45.46 79.13 27.87
N ALA A 8 46.50 79.15 27.01
CA ALA A 8 47.25 77.95 26.65
C ALA A 8 47.95 77.31 27.87
N ALA A 9 48.55 78.11 28.76
CA ALA A 9 49.20 77.61 29.97
C ALA A 9 48.21 76.91 30.91
N VAL A 10 47.03 77.50 31.13
CA VAL A 10 45.98 76.89 31.96
C VAL A 10 45.50 75.57 31.34
N LEU A 11 45.28 75.53 30.03
CA LEU A 11 44.83 74.32 29.35
C LEU A 11 45.86 73.18 29.45
N VAL A 12 47.14 73.47 29.26
CA VAL A 12 48.22 72.48 29.40
C VAL A 12 48.31 71.95 30.84
N THR A 13 48.15 72.81 31.85
CA THR A 13 48.15 72.34 33.25
C THR A 13 46.96 71.43 33.58
N VAL A 14 45.76 71.78 33.10
CA VAL A 14 44.56 70.95 33.32
C VAL A 14 44.69 69.60 32.62
N VAL A 15 45.19 69.59 31.38
CA VAL A 15 45.44 68.36 30.62
C VAL A 15 46.52 67.50 31.29
N SER A 16 47.60 68.10 31.79
CA SER A 16 48.64 67.36 32.52
C SER A 16 48.13 66.74 33.82
N VAL A 17 47.29 67.45 34.59
CA VAL A 17 46.67 66.91 35.81
C VAL A 17 45.68 65.78 35.47
N MET A 18 44.91 65.90 34.39
CA MET A 18 44.05 64.83 33.89
C MET A 18 44.86 63.59 33.51
N PHE A 19 45.94 63.74 32.74
CA PHE A 19 46.79 62.60 32.37
C PHE A 19 47.48 61.96 33.58
N PHE A 20 47.89 62.76 34.57
CA PHE A 20 48.48 62.24 35.81
C PHE A 20 47.45 61.51 36.70
N ALA A 21 46.23 62.03 36.78
CA ALA A 21 45.12 61.37 37.48
C ALA A 21 44.75 60.04 36.80
N ILE A 22 44.70 60.01 35.47
CA ILE A 22 44.46 58.79 34.70
C ILE A 22 45.60 57.79 34.90
N SER A 23 46.87 58.23 34.88
CA SER A 23 48.00 57.32 35.10
C SER A 23 47.99 56.71 36.50
N LEU A 24 47.70 57.51 37.53
CA LEU A 24 47.55 57.03 38.91
C LEU A 24 46.40 56.02 39.02
N PHE A 25 45.27 56.31 38.38
CA PHE A 25 44.13 55.39 38.38
C PHE A 25 44.47 54.05 37.72
N THR A 26 45.17 54.07 36.58
CA THR A 26 45.61 52.82 35.92
C THR A 26 46.66 52.05 36.72
N PHE A 27 47.48 52.72 37.53
CA PHE A 27 48.53 52.06 38.32
C PHE A 27 47.97 51.42 39.60
N PHE A 28 47.00 52.05 40.26
CA PHE A 28 46.44 51.57 41.53
C PHE A 28 45.18 50.71 41.37
N VAL A 29 44.45 50.84 40.26
CA VAL A 29 43.23 50.05 39.98
C VAL A 29 43.57 48.96 38.97
N HIS A 30 44.35 47.97 39.41
CA HIS A 30 44.44 46.72 38.66
C HIS A 30 43.23 45.84 39.04
N PRO A 31 42.49 45.28 38.07
CA PRO A 31 41.40 44.34 38.36
C PRO A 31 41.95 43.18 39.18
N ASN A 32 41.31 42.80 40.28
CA ASN A 32 41.81 41.67 41.06
C ASN A 32 41.67 40.37 40.22
N ALA A 33 42.80 39.86 39.73
CA ALA A 33 42.83 38.66 38.91
C ALA A 33 42.18 37.45 39.60
N GLU A 34 42.29 37.35 40.93
CA GLU A 34 41.66 36.26 41.70
C GLU A 34 40.12 36.39 41.70
N ALA A 35 39.59 37.62 41.71
CA ALA A 35 38.16 37.86 41.62
C ALA A 35 37.61 37.54 40.22
N GLU A 36 38.37 37.85 39.17
CA GLU A 36 38.03 37.52 37.78
C GLU A 36 38.09 36.01 37.51
N MET A 37 39.04 35.30 38.12
CA MET A 37 39.10 33.83 38.05
C MET A 37 37.90 33.14 38.73
N LEU A 38 37.26 33.82 39.70
CA LEU A 38 36.07 33.34 40.41
C LEU A 38 34.75 33.85 39.80
N ALA A 39 34.82 34.65 38.74
CA ALA A 39 33.64 35.15 38.04
C ALA A 39 32.80 34.00 37.47
N GLY A 40 31.47 34.16 37.44
CA GLY A 40 30.51 33.16 36.95
C GLY A 40 30.92 32.42 35.66
N PRO A 41 31.30 33.10 34.56
CA PRO A 41 31.70 32.43 33.31
C PRO A 41 33.04 31.68 33.39
N MET A 42 33.88 31.98 34.39
CA MET A 42 35.20 31.39 34.59
C MET A 42 35.18 30.18 35.53
N GLN A 43 34.05 29.85 36.16
CA GLN A 43 33.92 28.69 37.05
C GLN A 43 34.09 27.34 36.35
N GLU A 44 33.91 27.32 35.02
CA GLU A 44 34.17 26.16 34.17
C GLU A 44 35.67 25.95 33.87
N TYR A 45 36.52 26.89 34.30
CA TYR A 45 37.97 26.83 34.13
C TYR A 45 38.67 26.72 35.49
N ALA A 46 39.78 25.99 35.52
CA ALA A 46 40.66 25.82 36.66
C ALA A 46 41.96 26.56 36.39
N PHE A 47 42.29 27.50 37.27
CA PHE A 47 43.52 28.27 37.23
C PHE A 47 44.47 27.73 38.30
N GLU A 48 45.65 27.26 37.90
CA GLU A 48 46.67 26.75 38.81
C GLU A 48 47.95 27.58 38.70
N LYS A 49 48.46 28.05 39.85
CA LYS A 49 49.74 28.76 39.92
C LYS A 49 50.87 27.77 40.15
N VAL A 50 51.81 27.68 39.22
CA VAL A 50 53.00 26.83 39.32
C VAL A 50 54.14 27.64 39.96
N PRO A 51 54.62 27.25 41.16
CA PRO A 51 55.70 27.96 41.84
C PRO A 51 57.07 27.64 41.22
N GLY A 52 57.94 28.65 41.07
CA GLY A 52 59.29 28.56 40.52
C GLY A 52 59.98 29.93 40.48
N GLU A 53 61.24 30.01 40.02
CA GLU A 53 61.99 31.29 39.88
C GLU A 53 61.26 32.31 38.99
N THR A 54 60.40 31.85 38.07
CA THR A 54 59.40 32.66 37.38
C THR A 54 58.02 32.01 37.55
N PRO A 55 57.11 32.59 38.37
CA PRO A 55 55.80 31.98 38.59
C PRO A 55 54.98 31.99 37.30
N THR A 56 54.39 30.85 36.94
CA THR A 56 53.54 30.71 35.76
C THR A 56 52.14 30.21 36.14
N TRP A 57 51.17 30.44 35.26
CA TRP A 57 49.76 30.10 35.45
C TRP A 57 49.33 29.09 34.39
N LYS A 58 48.68 28.01 34.81
CA LYS A 58 48.04 27.03 33.94
C LYS A 58 46.54 27.26 33.96
N VAL A 59 45.91 27.12 32.79
CA VAL A 59 44.46 27.16 32.64
C VAL A 59 44.02 25.82 32.08
N ALA A 60 43.19 25.09 32.80
CA ALA A 60 42.57 23.88 32.28
C ALA A 60 41.05 24.03 32.36
N ARG A 61 40.31 23.51 31.39
CA ARG A 61 38.87 23.43 31.53
C ARG A 61 38.53 22.37 32.58
N ARG A 62 37.64 22.68 33.52
CA ARG A 62 37.13 21.71 34.48
C ARG A 62 36.20 20.76 33.73
N THR A 63 36.57 19.49 33.64
CA THR A 63 35.69 18.46 33.10
C THR A 63 34.59 18.19 34.12
N VAL A 64 33.39 18.73 33.90
CA VAL A 64 32.21 18.32 34.66
C VAL A 64 31.77 16.98 34.06
N TYR A 65 32.12 15.88 34.71
CA TYR A 65 31.55 14.58 34.41
C TYR A 65 30.07 14.60 34.80
N THR A 66 29.20 14.93 33.85
CA THR A 66 27.78 14.63 33.95
C THR A 66 27.60 13.26 33.30
N SER A 67 27.15 12.28 34.07
CA SER A 67 27.27 10.83 33.79
C SER A 67 26.58 10.31 32.53
N ASP A 68 25.89 11.13 31.75
CA ASP A 68 25.04 10.67 30.63
C ASP A 68 25.40 11.27 29.26
N VAL A 69 26.49 12.02 29.14
CA VAL A 69 26.97 12.51 27.85
C VAL A 69 28.44 12.12 27.70
N GLN A 70 28.71 11.22 26.76
CA GLN A 70 30.06 10.87 26.32
C GLN A 70 30.85 12.17 26.13
N PRO A 71 31.99 12.38 26.81
CA PRO A 71 32.74 13.60 26.64
C PRO A 71 33.14 13.71 25.17
N ASP A 72 32.76 14.81 24.55
CA ASP A 72 33.19 15.12 23.20
C ASP A 72 34.71 15.33 23.24
N ASN A 73 35.44 14.29 22.87
CA ASN A 73 36.90 14.26 22.84
C ASN A 73 37.47 15.28 21.83
N SER A 74 36.65 15.95 21.02
CA SER A 74 37.09 17.00 20.09
C SER A 74 37.38 18.35 20.75
N ILE A 75 36.95 18.56 22.00
CA ILE A 75 37.21 19.80 22.76
C ILE A 75 38.09 19.55 23.99
N GLN A 76 38.98 18.56 23.93
CA GLN A 76 40.23 18.60 24.68
C GLN A 76 41.28 19.29 23.80
N LYS A 77 41.06 20.57 23.49
CA LYS A 77 42.18 21.39 23.04
C LYS A 77 42.96 21.69 24.31
N ASP A 78 44.02 20.92 24.50
CA ASP A 78 45.08 21.16 25.45
C ASP A 78 45.32 22.68 25.63
N LEU A 79 44.83 23.25 26.74
CA LEU A 79 45.30 24.54 27.26
C LEU A 79 46.45 24.41 28.31
N PRO A 80 47.34 23.39 28.37
CA PRO A 80 48.50 23.43 29.25
C PRO A 80 49.57 24.34 28.64
N GLN A 81 49.24 25.61 28.39
CA GLN A 81 50.23 26.65 28.17
C GLN A 81 50.51 27.32 29.51
N ASN A 82 51.78 27.32 29.91
CA ASN A 82 52.22 28.07 31.07
C ASN A 82 52.21 29.55 30.71
N PHE A 83 51.26 30.30 31.26
CA PHE A 83 51.14 31.73 31.05
C PHE A 83 51.99 32.49 32.07
N THR A 84 52.79 33.44 31.60
CA THR A 84 53.66 34.29 32.44
C THR A 84 52.87 35.22 33.37
N ASN A 85 51.60 35.50 33.07
CA ASN A 85 50.77 36.45 33.80
C ASN A 85 49.33 35.90 33.96
N PRO A 86 48.70 36.03 35.14
CA PRO A 86 47.31 35.62 35.38
C PRO A 86 46.30 36.26 34.42
N TYR A 87 46.49 37.51 34.01
CA TYR A 87 45.56 38.17 33.07
C TYR A 87 45.60 37.55 31.67
N LYS A 88 46.75 37.02 31.25
CA LYS A 88 46.88 36.33 29.95
C LYS A 88 46.13 34.99 29.97
N ALA A 89 46.19 34.29 31.10
CA ALA A 89 45.44 33.07 31.36
C ALA A 89 43.92 33.31 31.30
N ILE A 90 43.43 34.35 32.00
CA ILE A 90 42.01 34.73 32.00
C ILE A 90 41.54 35.12 30.60
N LEU A 91 42.32 35.91 29.86
CA LEU A 91 41.97 36.36 28.51
C LEU A 91 41.84 35.16 27.54
N GLU A 92 42.71 34.17 27.66
CA GLU A 92 42.64 32.98 26.81
C GLU A 92 41.43 32.10 27.16
N ALA A 93 41.08 31.99 28.45
CA ALA A 93 39.85 31.34 28.88
C ALA A 93 38.59 32.03 28.31
N HIS A 94 38.54 33.37 28.32
CA HIS A 94 37.45 34.11 27.68
C HIS A 94 37.38 33.88 26.17
N LYS A 95 38.51 33.83 25.47
CA LYS A 95 38.54 33.54 24.03
C LYS A 95 38.03 32.15 23.73
N ASP A 96 38.47 31.14 24.49
CA ASP A 96 37.99 29.77 24.35
C ASP A 96 36.47 29.68 24.59
N LEU A 97 35.98 30.31 25.67
CA LEU A 97 34.54 30.39 25.98
C LEU A 97 33.77 31.05 24.84
N SER A 98 34.23 32.20 24.33
CA SER A 98 33.56 32.92 23.25
C SER A 98 33.51 32.10 21.95
N THR A 99 34.59 31.36 21.65
CA THR A 99 34.66 30.49 20.48
C THR A 99 33.67 29.34 20.61
N ARG A 100 33.57 28.74 21.81
CA ARG A 100 32.61 27.67 22.10
C ARG A 100 31.17 28.15 21.95
N LEU A 101 30.80 29.25 22.60
CA LEU A 101 29.44 29.80 22.50
C LEU A 101 29.08 30.16 21.06
N SER A 102 30.03 30.72 20.30
CA SER A 102 29.83 31.01 18.87
C SER A 102 29.60 29.72 18.06
N ASN A 103 30.33 28.65 18.34
CA ASN A 103 30.17 27.36 17.67
C ASN A 103 28.82 26.70 18.00
N GLU A 104 28.42 26.75 19.28
CA GLU A 104 27.14 26.22 19.75
C GLU A 104 25.96 26.98 19.12
N THR A 105 26.01 28.31 19.15
CA THR A 105 25.01 29.17 18.48
C THR A 105 24.92 28.87 16.98
N SER A 106 26.06 28.63 16.31
CA SER A 106 26.08 28.30 14.88
C SER A 106 25.49 26.91 14.59
N ARG A 107 25.72 25.94 15.48
CA ARG A 107 25.18 24.58 15.38
C ARG A 107 23.66 24.59 15.54
N ASP A 108 23.14 25.29 16.55
CA ASP A 108 21.71 25.34 16.84
C ASP A 108 20.94 26.08 15.73
N ASN A 109 21.50 27.19 15.23
CA ASN A 109 20.94 27.89 14.08
C ASN A 109 20.95 27.04 12.79
N GLY A 110 21.96 26.20 12.60
CA GLY A 110 22.02 25.26 11.48
C GLY A 110 20.96 24.15 11.59
N ALA A 111 20.76 23.61 12.80
CA ALA A 111 19.76 22.58 13.06
C ALA A 111 18.32 23.10 12.85
N ASP A 112 18.01 24.30 13.35
CA ASP A 112 16.69 24.92 13.18
C ASP A 112 16.37 25.21 11.70
N LYS A 113 17.36 25.67 10.92
CA LYS A 113 17.21 25.83 9.47
C LYS A 113 16.91 24.50 8.77
N GLY A 114 17.69 23.46 9.05
CA GLY A 114 17.50 22.14 8.45
C GLY A 114 16.14 21.52 8.80
N LEU A 115 15.65 21.73 10.03
CA LEU A 115 14.32 21.28 10.44
C LEU A 115 13.20 22.04 9.71
N LYS A 116 13.32 23.36 9.55
CA LYS A 116 12.35 24.17 8.80
C LYS A 116 12.27 23.78 7.33
N GLU A 117 13.40 23.53 6.68
CA GLU A 117 13.44 23.08 5.29
C GLU A 117 12.76 21.71 5.12
N ARG A 118 13.05 20.75 6.00
CA ARG A 118 12.39 19.43 6.00
C ARG A 118 10.88 19.55 6.21
N PHE A 119 10.46 20.40 7.15
CA PHE A 119 9.05 20.64 7.41
C PHE A 119 8.35 21.24 6.19
N ALA A 120 8.98 22.18 5.49
CA ALA A 120 8.43 22.77 4.28
C ALA A 120 8.27 21.75 3.15
N ILE A 121 9.25 20.84 2.96
CA ILE A 121 9.18 19.76 1.96
C ILE A 121 8.02 18.81 2.28
N VAL A 122 7.96 18.31 3.52
CA VAL A 122 6.90 17.38 3.95
C VAL A 122 5.53 18.03 3.83
N LYS A 123 5.41 19.31 4.19
CA LYS A 123 4.15 20.05 4.03
C LYS A 123 3.73 20.14 2.56
N ALA A 124 4.64 20.47 1.66
CA ALA A 124 4.34 20.53 0.23
C ALA A 124 3.93 19.16 -0.34
N GLU A 125 4.54 18.08 0.13
CA GLU A 125 4.17 16.71 -0.23
C GLU A 125 2.76 16.34 0.26
N ILE A 126 2.42 16.71 1.50
CA ILE A 126 1.06 16.53 2.05
C ILE A 126 0.03 17.33 1.23
N ASP A 127 0.33 18.58 0.88
CA ASP A 127 -0.57 19.43 0.11
C ASP A 127 -0.80 18.85 -1.31
N LEU A 128 0.25 18.33 -1.96
CA LEU A 128 0.11 17.66 -3.26
C LEU A 128 -0.70 16.37 -3.15
N PHE A 129 -0.41 15.55 -2.13
CA PHE A 129 -1.11 14.29 -1.91
C PHE A 129 -2.60 14.49 -1.65
N THR A 130 -2.97 15.47 -0.81
CA THR A 130 -4.37 15.80 -0.54
C THR A 130 -5.10 16.32 -1.77
N ALA A 131 -4.45 17.13 -2.61
CA ALA A 131 -5.01 17.56 -3.89
C ALA A 131 -5.24 16.37 -4.85
N HIS A 132 -4.30 15.42 -4.92
CA HIS A 132 -4.46 14.20 -5.72
C HIS A 132 -5.64 13.35 -5.24
N GLN A 133 -5.74 13.13 -3.92
CA GLN A 133 -6.85 12.38 -3.33
C GLN A 133 -8.22 13.01 -3.63
N ALA A 134 -8.32 14.33 -3.57
CA ALA A 134 -9.55 15.04 -3.90
C ALA A 134 -9.96 14.84 -5.37
N SER A 135 -8.98 14.86 -6.29
CA SER A 135 -9.20 14.58 -7.70
C SER A 135 -9.63 13.13 -7.93
N ASP A 136 -8.94 12.17 -7.30
CA ASP A 136 -9.26 10.74 -7.43
C ASP A 136 -10.65 10.42 -6.90
N LEU A 137 -11.01 10.96 -5.73
CA LEU A 137 -12.31 10.75 -5.13
C LEU A 137 -13.43 11.27 -6.04
N LYS A 138 -13.22 12.43 -6.66
CA LYS A 138 -14.16 12.97 -7.66
C LYS A 138 -14.26 12.06 -8.89
N ALA A 139 -13.13 11.61 -9.44
CA ALA A 139 -13.14 10.72 -10.61
C ALA A 139 -13.83 9.38 -10.33
N ILE A 140 -13.65 8.83 -9.13
CA ILE A 140 -14.34 7.61 -8.69
C ILE A 140 -15.84 7.85 -8.56
N GLN A 141 -16.25 8.96 -7.95
CA GLN A 141 -17.66 9.33 -7.82
C GLN A 141 -18.33 9.52 -9.19
N ASP A 142 -17.67 10.23 -10.12
CA ASP A 142 -18.16 10.41 -11.49
C ASP A 142 -18.30 9.07 -12.21
N ARG A 143 -17.36 8.13 -11.99
CA ARG A 143 -17.44 6.78 -12.55
C ARG A 143 -18.58 5.96 -11.96
N ILE A 144 -18.81 6.03 -10.65
CA ILE A 144 -19.93 5.36 -9.99
C ILE A 144 -21.25 5.90 -10.57
N ALA A 145 -21.42 7.22 -10.64
CA ALA A 145 -22.62 7.84 -11.20
C ALA A 145 -22.84 7.45 -12.67
N TYR A 146 -21.77 7.33 -13.46
CA TYR A 146 -21.85 6.82 -14.82
C TYR A 146 -22.31 5.35 -14.87
N LEU A 147 -21.75 4.49 -14.01
CA LEU A 147 -22.11 3.07 -13.98
C LEU A 147 -23.54 2.85 -13.50
N GLU A 148 -23.99 3.60 -12.50
CA GLU A 148 -25.38 3.60 -12.04
C GLU A 148 -26.31 4.04 -13.16
N ARG A 149 -25.98 5.11 -13.89
CA ARG A 149 -26.74 5.48 -15.09
C ARG A 149 -26.71 4.38 -16.14
N VAL A 150 -25.58 3.77 -16.49
CA VAL A 150 -25.56 2.68 -17.48
C VAL A 150 -26.36 1.46 -17.03
N TYR A 151 -26.43 1.22 -15.72
CA TYR A 151 -27.19 0.12 -15.13
C TYR A 151 -28.69 0.40 -15.13
N ASP A 152 -29.12 1.62 -14.77
CA ASP A 152 -30.52 2.01 -14.59
C ASP A 152 -31.16 2.71 -15.81
N ASP A 153 -30.36 3.37 -16.66
CA ASP A 153 -30.85 4.19 -17.77
C ASP A 153 -31.23 3.31 -18.98
N PRO A 154 -32.52 3.32 -19.38
CA PRO A 154 -33.00 2.59 -20.55
C PRO A 154 -32.45 3.14 -21.88
N ASN A 155 -31.72 4.27 -21.89
CA ASN A 155 -31.22 4.96 -23.08
C ASN A 155 -29.70 5.20 -23.07
N ALA A 156 -28.90 4.51 -22.24
CA ALA A 156 -27.45 4.73 -22.09
C ALA A 156 -26.56 4.44 -23.34
N GLY A 157 -27.15 4.25 -24.52
CA GLY A 157 -26.45 4.23 -25.79
C GLY A 157 -27.40 3.87 -26.94
N PRO A 158 -27.04 4.18 -28.20
CA PRO A 158 -27.93 4.02 -29.37
C PRO A 158 -28.35 2.57 -29.66
N ASN A 159 -27.84 1.56 -28.93
CA ASN A 159 -28.16 0.15 -29.11
C ASN A 159 -28.34 -0.63 -27.79
N ALA A 160 -28.36 0.03 -26.63
CA ALA A 160 -28.35 -0.66 -25.33
C ALA A 160 -29.75 -0.65 -24.70
N ALA A 161 -30.53 -1.71 -24.91
CA ALA A 161 -31.54 -2.09 -23.90
C ALA A 161 -30.83 -2.13 -22.53
N PRO A 162 -31.45 -1.65 -21.44
CA PRO A 162 -30.80 -1.56 -20.15
C PRO A 162 -30.20 -2.92 -19.80
N LEU A 163 -28.97 -2.94 -19.30
CA LEU A 163 -28.22 -4.18 -19.09
C LEU A 163 -29.07 -5.22 -18.34
N LYS A 164 -29.86 -4.74 -17.36
CA LYS A 164 -30.89 -5.48 -16.63
C LYS A 164 -31.90 -6.18 -17.55
N ALA A 165 -32.53 -5.48 -18.49
CA ALA A 165 -33.50 -6.06 -19.41
C ALA A 165 -32.86 -7.10 -20.34
N ARG A 166 -31.60 -6.92 -20.73
CA ARG A 166 -30.86 -7.94 -21.50
C ARG A 166 -30.62 -9.21 -20.69
N TYR A 167 -30.23 -9.08 -19.42
CA TYR A 167 -30.06 -10.23 -18.52
C TYR A 167 -31.39 -10.97 -18.28
N GLU A 168 -32.48 -10.23 -18.05
CA GLU A 168 -33.81 -10.80 -17.88
C GLU A 168 -34.28 -11.52 -19.15
N ALA A 169 -34.12 -10.89 -20.32
CA ALA A 169 -34.47 -11.49 -21.61
C ALA A 169 -33.66 -12.77 -21.90
N LEU A 170 -32.35 -12.74 -21.63
CA LEU A 170 -31.49 -13.92 -21.79
C LEU A 170 -31.90 -15.04 -20.83
N SER A 171 -32.25 -14.71 -19.59
CA SER A 171 -32.74 -15.68 -18.61
C SER A 171 -34.03 -16.34 -19.08
N GLN A 172 -34.99 -15.56 -19.59
CA GLN A 172 -36.23 -16.08 -20.15
C GLN A 172 -35.99 -16.97 -21.38
N GLN A 173 -35.08 -16.57 -22.27
CA GLN A 173 -34.71 -17.40 -23.43
C GLN A 173 -34.14 -18.76 -23.00
N LEU A 174 -33.27 -18.78 -21.99
CA LEU A 174 -32.71 -20.03 -21.47
C LEU A 174 -33.79 -20.92 -20.84
N GLN A 175 -34.73 -20.34 -20.10
CA GLN A 175 -35.85 -21.09 -19.52
C GLN A 175 -36.73 -21.71 -20.61
N ASN A 176 -37.08 -20.95 -21.64
CA ASN A 176 -37.88 -21.44 -22.76
C ASN A 176 -37.17 -22.58 -23.50
N LEU A 177 -35.87 -22.43 -23.77
CA LEU A 177 -35.06 -23.46 -24.42
C LEU A 177 -34.98 -24.75 -23.60
N LEU A 178 -34.88 -24.62 -22.27
CA LEU A 178 -34.89 -25.79 -21.38
C LEU A 178 -36.23 -26.53 -21.45
N VAL A 179 -37.35 -25.80 -21.41
CA VAL A 179 -38.69 -26.40 -21.54
C VAL A 179 -38.84 -27.12 -22.88
N GLU A 180 -38.48 -26.46 -23.98
CA GLU A 180 -38.53 -27.05 -25.33
C GLU A 180 -37.65 -28.30 -25.43
N SER A 181 -36.41 -28.25 -24.89
CA SER A 181 -35.51 -29.39 -24.87
C SER A 181 -36.09 -30.58 -24.09
N THR A 182 -36.74 -30.34 -22.95
CA THR A 182 -37.39 -31.41 -22.19
C THR A 182 -38.60 -32.00 -22.92
N ALA A 183 -39.39 -31.17 -23.60
CA ALA A 183 -40.53 -31.62 -24.39
C ALA A 183 -40.08 -32.53 -25.54
N VAL A 184 -39.07 -32.11 -26.30
CA VAL A 184 -38.49 -32.91 -27.40
C VAL A 184 -37.89 -34.22 -26.90
N ARG A 185 -37.22 -34.22 -25.74
CA ARG A 185 -36.71 -35.46 -25.13
C ARG A 185 -37.82 -36.42 -24.76
N ASN A 186 -38.89 -35.93 -24.13
CA ASN A 186 -40.03 -36.74 -23.73
C ASN A 186 -40.75 -37.32 -24.96
N GLU A 187 -40.95 -36.50 -25.99
CA GLU A 187 -41.54 -36.96 -27.25
C GLU A 187 -40.67 -38.01 -27.95
N THR A 188 -39.34 -37.81 -27.97
CA THR A 188 -38.42 -38.79 -28.55
C THR A 188 -38.44 -40.11 -27.78
N ALA A 189 -38.57 -40.06 -26.45
CA ALA A 189 -38.70 -41.27 -25.63
C ALA A 189 -40.01 -42.01 -25.95
N ALA A 190 -41.14 -41.29 -26.03
CA ALA A 190 -42.43 -41.88 -26.41
C ALA A 190 -42.41 -42.49 -27.81
N ARG A 191 -41.81 -41.80 -28.79
CA ARG A 191 -41.65 -42.34 -30.16
C ARG A 191 -40.79 -43.61 -30.17
N ARG A 192 -39.75 -43.70 -29.34
CA ARG A 192 -38.91 -44.92 -29.23
C ARG A 192 -39.70 -46.09 -28.66
N THR A 193 -40.52 -45.84 -27.63
CA THR A 193 -41.38 -46.90 -27.07
C THR A 193 -42.43 -47.35 -28.08
N ASP A 194 -43.01 -46.43 -28.84
CA ASP A 194 -43.99 -46.74 -29.87
C ASP A 194 -43.37 -47.57 -31.01
N VAL A 195 -42.18 -47.20 -31.49
CA VAL A 195 -41.47 -47.99 -32.51
C VAL A 195 -41.16 -49.39 -32.00
N SER A 196 -40.70 -49.53 -30.76
CA SER A 196 -40.44 -50.85 -30.16
C SER A 196 -41.72 -51.68 -30.04
N ARG A 197 -42.85 -51.05 -29.70
CA ARG A 197 -44.15 -51.72 -29.61
C ARG A 197 -44.61 -52.20 -30.99
N LEU A 198 -44.57 -51.33 -31.99
CA LEU A 198 -44.96 -51.66 -33.37
C LEU A 198 -44.07 -52.74 -33.98
N GLN A 199 -42.78 -52.77 -33.65
CA GLN A 199 -41.89 -53.85 -34.07
C GLN A 199 -42.31 -55.19 -33.45
N SER A 200 -42.64 -55.21 -32.16
CA SER A 200 -43.15 -56.42 -31.50
C SER A 200 -44.48 -56.89 -32.12
N GLU A 201 -45.42 -55.97 -32.37
CA GLU A 201 -46.69 -56.29 -33.02
C GLU A 201 -46.47 -56.84 -34.46
N LEU A 202 -45.50 -56.28 -35.19
CA LEU A 202 -45.14 -56.77 -36.52
C LEU A 202 -44.53 -58.19 -36.48
N ASP A 203 -43.68 -58.48 -35.50
CA ASP A 203 -43.08 -59.80 -35.38
C ASP A 203 -44.08 -60.87 -34.90
N GLU A 204 -45.05 -60.48 -34.05
CA GLU A 204 -46.18 -61.33 -33.67
C GLU A 204 -47.06 -61.66 -34.87
N THR A 205 -47.49 -60.64 -35.64
CA THR A 205 -48.30 -60.86 -36.85
C THR A 205 -47.59 -61.70 -37.91
N ARG A 206 -46.27 -61.54 -38.08
CA ARG A 206 -45.46 -62.43 -38.94
C ARG A 206 -45.48 -63.86 -38.44
N THR A 207 -45.33 -64.06 -37.13
CA THR A 207 -45.37 -65.39 -36.52
C THR A 207 -46.74 -66.06 -36.72
N ASP A 208 -47.82 -65.31 -36.52
CA ASP A 208 -49.19 -65.81 -36.73
C ASP A 208 -49.47 -66.13 -38.20
N TYR A 209 -48.93 -65.33 -39.13
CA TYR A 209 -49.01 -65.64 -40.56
C TYR A 209 -48.36 -66.98 -40.89
N PHE A 210 -47.17 -67.29 -40.34
CA PHE A 210 -46.54 -68.60 -40.53
C PHE A 210 -47.37 -69.74 -39.93
N ARG A 211 -47.98 -69.54 -38.77
CA ARG A 211 -48.89 -70.54 -38.17
C ARG A 211 -50.12 -70.79 -39.03
N LEU A 212 -50.69 -69.74 -39.65
CA LEU A 212 -51.83 -69.88 -40.55
C LEU A 212 -51.48 -70.67 -41.81
N ILE A 213 -50.29 -70.45 -42.39
CA ILE A 213 -49.81 -71.25 -43.53
C ILE A 213 -49.68 -72.72 -43.13
N GLU A 214 -49.12 -73.01 -41.95
CA GLU A 214 -48.98 -74.39 -41.48
C GLU A 214 -50.35 -75.07 -41.30
N LEU A 215 -51.31 -74.36 -40.71
CA LEU A 215 -52.69 -74.85 -40.57
C LEU A 215 -53.38 -75.05 -41.93
N GLU A 216 -53.19 -74.14 -42.88
CA GLU A 216 -53.72 -74.27 -44.24
C GLU A 216 -53.17 -75.53 -44.92
N GLN A 217 -51.86 -75.77 -44.80
CA GLN A 217 -51.23 -76.97 -45.33
C GLN A 217 -51.78 -78.24 -44.67
N GLN A 218 -51.88 -78.26 -43.34
CA GLN A 218 -52.46 -79.39 -42.60
C GLN A 218 -53.91 -79.68 -43.01
N LEU A 219 -54.76 -78.65 -43.11
CA LEU A 219 -56.15 -78.80 -43.53
C LEU A 219 -56.27 -79.26 -44.97
N THR A 220 -55.38 -78.79 -45.85
CA THR A 220 -55.33 -79.22 -47.26
C THR A 220 -54.97 -80.70 -47.36
N ASP A 221 -53.96 -81.15 -46.61
CA ASP A 221 -53.56 -82.56 -46.55
C ASP A 221 -54.69 -83.45 -45.99
N GLU A 222 -55.39 -83.00 -44.94
CA GLU A 222 -56.56 -83.70 -44.40
C GLU A 222 -57.71 -83.78 -45.41
N LEU A 223 -57.99 -82.70 -46.14
CA LEU A 223 -59.03 -82.66 -47.16
C LEU A 223 -58.72 -83.64 -48.30
N VAL A 224 -57.50 -83.61 -48.83
CA VAL A 224 -57.07 -84.55 -49.89
C VAL A 224 -57.21 -86.00 -49.42
N ARG A 225 -56.84 -86.29 -48.18
CA ARG A 225 -57.00 -87.64 -47.61
C ARG A 225 -58.48 -88.05 -47.53
N LEU A 226 -59.35 -87.17 -47.03
CA LEU A 226 -60.78 -87.43 -46.95
C LEU A 226 -61.42 -87.61 -48.33
N GLU A 227 -61.00 -86.84 -49.33
CA GLU A 227 -61.47 -87.01 -50.71
C GLU A 227 -61.06 -88.36 -51.30
N LEU A 228 -59.82 -88.80 -51.10
CA LEU A 228 -59.35 -90.12 -51.52
C LEU A 228 -60.10 -91.25 -50.80
N GLU A 229 -60.30 -91.13 -49.48
CA GLU A 229 -61.09 -92.09 -48.71
C GLU A 229 -62.54 -92.14 -49.21
N PHE A 230 -63.16 -90.99 -49.50
CA PHE A 230 -64.51 -90.92 -50.07
C PHE A 230 -64.60 -91.53 -51.47
N GLN A 231 -63.65 -91.24 -52.37
CA GLN A 231 -63.56 -91.86 -53.69
C GLN A 231 -63.46 -93.38 -53.58
N SER A 232 -62.58 -93.89 -52.71
CA SER A 232 -62.42 -95.32 -52.49
C SER A 232 -63.71 -95.99 -51.97
N LEU A 233 -64.47 -95.29 -51.11
CA LEU A 233 -65.76 -95.77 -50.61
C LEU A 233 -66.84 -95.72 -51.69
N GLN A 234 -66.85 -94.71 -52.56
CA GLN A 234 -67.74 -94.64 -53.73
C GLN A 234 -67.44 -95.78 -54.70
N GLU A 235 -66.19 -95.98 -55.08
CA GLU A 235 -65.78 -97.10 -55.95
C GLU A 235 -66.20 -98.45 -55.36
N ARG A 236 -66.01 -98.64 -54.05
CA ARG A 236 -66.44 -99.85 -53.35
C ARG A 236 -67.96 -100.00 -53.33
N ARG A 237 -68.71 -98.91 -53.18
CA ARG A 237 -70.18 -98.94 -53.27
C ARG A 237 -70.64 -99.35 -54.67
N ASP A 238 -70.05 -98.78 -55.72
CA ASP A 238 -70.43 -99.06 -57.11
C ASP A 238 -70.10 -100.51 -57.50
N GLN A 239 -68.98 -101.05 -57.00
CA GLN A 239 -68.63 -102.47 -57.11
C GLN A 239 -69.66 -103.37 -56.41
N LEU A 240 -70.16 -102.99 -55.23
CA LEU A 240 -71.18 -103.77 -54.53
C LEU A 240 -72.55 -103.70 -55.23
N GLN A 241 -72.91 -102.54 -55.79
CA GLN A 241 -74.17 -102.37 -56.54
C GLN A 241 -74.16 -103.14 -57.87
N SER A 242 -73.03 -103.20 -58.57
CA SER A 242 -72.89 -103.98 -59.80
C SER A 242 -72.87 -105.50 -59.59
N GLN A 243 -72.69 -105.97 -58.34
CA GLN A 243 -72.69 -107.40 -57.96
C GLN A 243 -74.03 -107.90 -57.42
N GLN A 244 -75.06 -107.05 -57.33
CA GLN A 244 -76.43 -107.50 -57.04
C GLN A 244 -77.15 -107.87 -58.36
N PRO A 245 -77.76 -109.08 -58.46
CA PRO A 245 -78.45 -109.57 -59.66
C PRO A 245 -79.77 -108.84 -59.97
#